data_AF-A0A349KRH4-F1
#
_entry.id   AF-A0A349KRH4-F1
#
_cell.length_a   1.000
_cell.length_b   1.000
_cell.length_c   1.000
_cell.angle_alpha   90.00
_cell.angle_beta   90.00
_cell.angle_gamma   90.00
#
_symmetry.space_group_name_H-M   'P 1'
#
loop_
_entity.id
_entity.type
_entity.pdbx_description
1 polymer ?
#
loop_
_entity_poly.entity_id
_entity_poly.type
_entity_poly.pdbx_seq_one_letter_code
_entity_poly.pdbx_strand_id
1 'polypeptide(L)'
;MAKRTAAEASTRHLIHIPSTPFGWSAGKWGEWYPDYLQPNGQLGLENPKPYWQSGWFSQHQRILSMLSSQDERIPLIISGDLHAVGSAMITRSGELNFDKPIHTILAGPIGTGTGWPSAVRGSGATIPISMELQEREHPIENNGFSILDIDSDSIQVKQFAWLPTQGLDSIDTLEPFSTFRLTR
;
A
#
# COMPACT_ATOMS: atom_id res chain seq x y z
N MET A 1 -6.26 -19.79 4.34
CA MET A 1 -5.57 -18.57 4.82
C MET A 1 -5.72 -18.38 6.33
N ALA A 2 -6.95 -18.36 6.87
CA ALA A 2 -7.22 -18.18 8.31
C ALA A 2 -6.38 -19.06 9.26
N LYS A 3 -6.19 -20.36 8.96
CA LYS A 3 -5.38 -21.25 9.82
C LYS A 3 -3.90 -20.85 9.92
N ARG A 4 -3.29 -20.35 8.85
CA ARG A 4 -1.87 -19.92 8.86
C ARG A 4 -1.70 -18.57 9.57
N THR A 5 -2.69 -17.71 9.44
CA THR A 5 -2.73 -16.43 10.17
C THR A 5 -3.01 -16.64 11.66
N ALA A 6 -3.81 -17.63 12.04
CA ALA A 6 -4.03 -17.97 13.45
C ALA A 6 -2.85 -18.72 14.10
N ALA A 7 -2.05 -19.46 13.34
CA ALA A 7 -0.91 -20.22 13.85
C ALA A 7 0.38 -19.38 13.93
N GLU A 8 0.39 -18.32 14.75
CA GLU A 8 1.51 -17.37 14.83
C GLU A 8 2.86 -18.01 15.10
N ALA A 9 2.90 -18.97 16.04
CA ALA A 9 4.13 -19.68 16.41
C ALA A 9 4.73 -20.54 15.28
N SER A 10 3.97 -20.82 14.20
CA SER A 10 4.43 -21.68 13.10
C SER A 10 5.36 -20.98 12.10
N THR A 11 5.36 -19.65 12.07
CA THR A 11 6.16 -18.87 11.12
C THR A 11 6.56 -17.55 11.75
N ARG A 12 7.83 -17.18 11.63
CA ARG A 12 8.37 -15.97 12.26
C ARG A 12 7.82 -14.68 11.63
N HIS A 13 7.69 -14.67 10.31
CA HIS A 13 7.15 -13.55 9.54
C HIS A 13 5.94 -14.00 8.71
N LEU A 14 4.98 -13.10 8.56
CA LEU A 14 3.87 -13.24 7.63
C LEU A 14 3.71 -11.91 6.89
N ILE A 15 3.91 -11.94 5.57
CA ILE A 15 3.76 -10.77 4.71
C ILE A 15 2.60 -11.03 3.76
N HIS A 16 1.64 -10.13 3.70
CA HIS A 16 0.55 -10.19 2.72
C HIS A 16 0.95 -9.41 1.46
N ILE A 17 0.94 -10.07 0.30
CA ILE A 17 1.40 -9.46 -0.97
C ILE A 17 0.28 -9.48 -2.02
N PRO A 18 -0.75 -8.63 -1.89
CA PRO A 18 -1.82 -8.52 -2.87
C PRO A 18 -1.41 -7.64 -4.06
N SER A 19 -2.05 -7.86 -5.21
CA SER A 19 -1.91 -6.95 -6.35
C SER A 19 -2.53 -5.59 -6.04
N THR A 20 -3.79 -5.57 -5.59
CA THR A 20 -4.54 -4.35 -5.30
C THR A 20 -4.06 -3.70 -3.99
N PRO A 21 -3.66 -2.42 -4.00
CA PRO A 21 -3.11 -1.76 -2.82
C PRO A 21 -4.04 -1.66 -1.64
N PHE A 22 -3.44 -1.76 -0.45
CA PHE A 22 -4.12 -1.51 0.81
C PHE A 22 -3.71 -0.13 1.32
N GLY A 23 -4.68 0.75 1.50
CA GLY A 23 -4.48 2.08 2.06
C GLY A 23 -4.42 3.22 1.04
N TRP A 24 -4.34 2.89 -0.25
CA TRP A 24 -4.41 3.89 -1.32
C TRP A 24 -5.38 3.49 -2.42
N SER A 25 -6.07 4.48 -2.93
CA SER A 25 -7.00 4.46 -4.06
C SER A 25 -6.51 5.47 -5.09
N ALA A 26 -6.90 5.29 -6.34
CA ALA A 26 -6.79 6.35 -7.36
C ALA A 26 -8.17 6.62 -7.99
N GLY A 27 -9.23 6.33 -7.25
CA GLY A 27 -10.62 6.41 -7.72
C GLY A 27 -10.86 5.47 -8.90
N LYS A 28 -10.13 4.35 -8.98
CA LYS A 28 -10.19 3.44 -10.12
C LYS A 28 -11.28 2.39 -9.91
N TRP A 29 -11.64 1.70 -10.98
CA TRP A 29 -12.56 0.57 -10.89
C TRP A 29 -11.81 -0.69 -10.39
N GLY A 30 -12.56 -1.68 -9.87
CA GLY A 30 -11.99 -2.98 -9.51
C GLY A 30 -11.01 -2.94 -8.34
N GLU A 31 -11.31 -2.20 -7.27
CA GLU A 31 -10.49 -2.11 -6.05
C GLU A 31 -11.31 -2.26 -4.77
N TRP A 32 -10.63 -2.24 -3.61
CA TRP A 32 -11.27 -2.51 -2.31
C TRP A 32 -12.33 -1.50 -1.92
N TYR A 33 -12.17 -0.24 -2.30
CA TYR A 33 -12.89 0.88 -1.71
C TYR A 33 -14.08 1.34 -2.54
N PRO A 34 -15.17 1.80 -1.90
CA PRO A 34 -16.35 2.30 -2.60
C PRO A 34 -16.14 3.68 -3.24
N ASP A 35 -15.16 4.45 -2.77
CA ASP A 35 -14.90 5.81 -3.28
C ASP A 35 -14.43 5.82 -4.72
N TYR A 36 -15.00 6.70 -5.50
CA TYR A 36 -14.66 6.90 -6.91
C TYR A 36 -14.35 8.37 -7.16
N LEU A 37 -13.60 8.65 -8.22
CA LEU A 37 -13.26 10.02 -8.59
C LEU A 37 -14.53 10.76 -9.06
N GLN A 38 -14.92 11.77 -8.32
CA GLN A 38 -16.13 12.55 -8.57
C GLN A 38 -15.85 13.65 -9.61
N PRO A 39 -16.90 14.27 -10.20
CA PRO A 39 -16.73 15.37 -11.16
C PRO A 39 -15.96 16.59 -10.65
N ASN A 40 -15.83 16.75 -9.32
CA ASN A 40 -15.03 17.80 -8.69
C ASN A 40 -13.53 17.45 -8.58
N GLY A 41 -13.10 16.28 -9.08
CA GLY A 41 -11.72 15.82 -9.04
C GLY A 41 -11.28 15.21 -7.70
N GLN A 42 -12.20 14.93 -6.77
CA GLN A 42 -11.91 14.35 -5.47
C GLN A 42 -12.52 12.95 -5.33
N LEU A 43 -11.96 12.13 -4.43
CA LEU A 43 -12.58 10.87 -4.04
C LEU A 43 -13.85 11.15 -3.23
N GLY A 44 -14.92 10.44 -3.56
CA GLY A 44 -16.21 10.58 -2.89
C GLY A 44 -17.15 9.41 -3.14
N LEU A 45 -18.34 9.47 -2.54
CA LEU A 45 -19.39 8.43 -2.60
C LEU A 45 -20.67 8.90 -3.30
N GLU A 46 -20.72 10.17 -3.70
CA GLU A 46 -21.92 10.81 -4.26
C GLU A 46 -22.36 10.08 -5.53
N ASN A 47 -21.42 9.81 -6.43
CA ASN A 47 -21.62 8.90 -7.54
C ASN A 47 -21.03 7.53 -7.18
N PRO A 48 -21.85 6.46 -7.15
CA PRO A 48 -21.39 5.13 -6.78
C PRO A 48 -20.40 4.58 -7.81
N LYS A 49 -19.32 3.94 -7.32
CA LYS A 49 -18.33 3.30 -8.17
C LYS A 49 -18.97 2.23 -9.07
N PRO A 50 -18.83 2.32 -10.40
CA PRO A 50 -19.39 1.33 -11.31
C PRO A 50 -18.92 -0.09 -11.00
N TYR A 51 -19.86 -1.04 -10.99
CA TYR A 51 -19.64 -2.48 -10.79
C TYR A 51 -19.01 -2.89 -9.45
N TRP A 52 -18.82 -1.95 -8.53
CA TRP A 52 -18.22 -2.24 -7.23
C TRP A 52 -19.16 -3.07 -6.36
N GLN A 53 -18.58 -4.01 -5.61
CA GLN A 53 -19.31 -4.92 -4.73
C GLN A 53 -18.83 -4.74 -3.30
N SER A 54 -19.76 -4.57 -2.36
CA SER A 54 -19.45 -4.42 -0.92
C SER A 54 -18.70 -5.62 -0.33
N GLY A 55 -18.78 -6.78 -0.99
CA GLY A 55 -18.00 -7.97 -0.66
C GLY A 55 -16.49 -7.76 -0.77
N TRP A 56 -16.02 -6.86 -1.64
CA TRP A 56 -14.60 -6.54 -1.79
C TRP A 56 -14.08 -5.82 -0.55
N PHE A 57 -14.75 -4.74 -0.12
CA PHE A 57 -14.40 -4.08 1.13
C PHE A 57 -14.59 -5.02 2.33
N SER A 58 -15.64 -5.83 2.36
CA SER A 58 -15.82 -6.82 3.43
C SER A 58 -14.65 -7.80 3.52
N GLN A 59 -14.08 -8.22 2.40
CA GLN A 59 -12.88 -9.06 2.38
C GLN A 59 -11.63 -8.30 2.83
N HIS A 60 -11.48 -7.05 2.40
CA HIS A 60 -10.43 -6.15 2.89
C HIS A 60 -10.47 -6.03 4.42
N GLN A 61 -11.66 -5.78 5.01
CA GLN A 61 -11.86 -5.72 6.46
C GLN A 61 -11.44 -7.01 7.15
N ARG A 62 -11.84 -8.18 6.62
CA ARG A 62 -11.41 -9.48 7.19
C ARG A 62 -9.90 -9.65 7.19
N ILE A 63 -9.22 -9.24 6.12
CA ILE A 63 -7.75 -9.32 6.03
C ILE A 63 -7.09 -8.38 7.04
N LEU A 64 -7.52 -7.12 7.11
CA LEU A 64 -6.98 -6.17 8.06
C LEU A 64 -7.17 -6.64 9.51
N SER A 65 -8.38 -7.07 9.89
CA SER A 65 -8.63 -7.59 11.24
C SER A 65 -7.71 -8.78 11.58
N MET A 66 -7.48 -9.69 10.63
CA MET A 66 -6.58 -10.83 10.85
C MET A 66 -5.10 -10.43 11.00
N LEU A 67 -4.68 -9.35 10.31
CA LEU A 67 -3.31 -8.84 10.40
C LEU A 67 -3.12 -8.00 11.67
N SER A 68 -4.06 -7.14 12.03
CA SER A 68 -3.97 -6.33 13.26
C SER A 68 -4.08 -7.17 14.53
N SER A 69 -4.73 -8.34 14.47
CA SER A 69 -4.84 -9.25 15.60
C SER A 69 -3.56 -10.05 15.86
N GLN A 70 -2.47 -9.77 15.12
CA GLN A 70 -1.21 -10.47 15.32
C GLN A 70 -0.53 -9.97 16.60
N ASP A 71 -0.11 -10.91 17.45
CA ASP A 71 0.59 -10.57 18.70
C ASP A 71 2.10 -10.64 18.55
N GLU A 72 2.57 -11.68 17.87
CA GLU A 72 3.99 -11.97 17.75
C GLU A 72 4.56 -11.50 16.42
N ARG A 73 3.75 -11.10 15.43
CA ARG A 73 4.22 -10.82 14.07
C ARG A 73 3.96 -9.37 13.68
N ILE A 74 4.92 -8.78 12.97
CA ILE A 74 4.76 -7.46 12.36
C ILE A 74 3.63 -7.55 11.32
N PRO A 75 2.55 -6.76 11.45
CA PRO A 75 1.48 -6.73 10.46
C PRO A 75 1.96 -5.97 9.22
N LEU A 76 2.26 -6.69 8.14
CA LEU A 76 2.85 -6.10 6.92
C LEU A 76 2.10 -6.50 5.64
N ILE A 77 1.79 -5.49 4.84
CA ILE A 77 1.25 -5.59 3.48
C ILE A 77 2.23 -4.93 2.49
N ILE A 78 2.48 -5.59 1.36
CA ILE A 78 3.27 -5.04 0.26
C ILE A 78 2.47 -5.20 -1.03
N SER A 79 2.28 -4.12 -1.77
CA SER A 79 1.41 -4.11 -2.95
C SER A 79 2.01 -3.30 -4.10
N GLY A 80 1.45 -3.47 -5.29
CA GLY A 80 1.90 -2.83 -6.54
C GLY A 80 0.75 -2.10 -7.24
N ASP A 81 0.64 -2.25 -8.55
CA ASP A 81 -0.51 -1.84 -9.40
C ASP A 81 -0.82 -0.33 -9.51
N LEU A 82 -0.58 0.49 -8.48
CA LEU A 82 -0.85 1.94 -8.54
C LEU A 82 0.21 2.74 -9.30
N HIS A 83 1.31 2.10 -9.71
CA HIS A 83 2.45 2.75 -10.37
C HIS A 83 3.08 3.86 -9.52
N ALA A 84 3.15 3.63 -8.20
CA ALA A 84 3.78 4.51 -7.25
C ALA A 84 4.63 3.72 -6.25
N VAL A 85 5.54 4.41 -5.56
CA VAL A 85 6.31 3.91 -4.42
C VAL A 85 5.97 4.76 -3.19
N GLY A 86 5.78 4.13 -2.04
CA GLY A 86 5.34 4.82 -0.82
C GLY A 86 5.17 3.87 0.35
N SER A 87 4.98 4.40 1.55
CA SER A 87 4.77 3.58 2.74
C SER A 87 3.98 4.31 3.82
N ALA A 88 3.17 3.56 4.56
CA ALA A 88 2.32 4.08 5.61
C ALA A 88 2.00 3.04 6.68
N MET A 89 1.26 3.48 7.68
CA MET A 89 0.62 2.64 8.68
C MET A 89 -0.89 2.87 8.63
N ILE A 90 -1.67 1.82 8.42
CA ILE A 90 -3.13 1.87 8.45
C ILE A 90 -3.55 1.88 9.92
N THR A 91 -4.21 2.95 10.35
CA THR A 91 -4.71 3.12 11.72
C THR A 91 -6.22 2.89 11.82
N ARG A 92 -6.97 3.17 10.74
CA ARG A 92 -8.41 2.91 10.65
C ARG A 92 -8.83 2.42 9.26
N SER A 93 -9.87 1.59 9.21
CA SER A 93 -10.59 1.23 7.99
C SER A 93 -12.05 0.98 8.29
N GLY A 94 -12.96 1.79 7.75
CA GLY A 94 -14.38 1.80 8.10
C GLY A 94 -14.55 1.89 9.63
N GLU A 95 -15.27 0.94 10.20
CA GLU A 95 -15.49 0.81 11.65
C GLU A 95 -14.32 0.17 12.42
N LEU A 96 -13.30 -0.36 11.72
CA LEU A 96 -12.14 -0.98 12.37
C LEU A 96 -11.13 0.07 12.78
N ASN A 97 -10.80 0.11 14.07
CA ASN A 97 -9.71 0.89 14.64
C ASN A 97 -8.61 -0.08 15.09
N PHE A 98 -7.35 0.24 14.80
CA PHE A 98 -6.23 -0.66 15.07
C PHE A 98 -5.30 -0.08 16.12
N ASP A 99 -5.30 -0.68 17.33
CA ASP A 99 -4.33 -0.37 18.38
C ASP A 99 -2.89 -0.73 17.94
N LYS A 100 -2.76 -1.76 17.09
CA LYS A 100 -1.55 -2.12 16.37
C LYS A 100 -1.71 -1.79 14.88
N PRO A 101 -1.20 -0.63 14.42
CA PRO A 101 -1.32 -0.23 13.03
C PRO A 101 -0.68 -1.25 12.07
N ILE A 102 -1.27 -1.39 10.89
CA ILE A 102 -0.77 -2.34 9.87
C ILE A 102 0.15 -1.59 8.91
N HIS A 103 1.39 -2.04 8.77
CA HIS A 103 2.31 -1.47 7.80
C HIS A 103 1.87 -1.81 6.37
N THR A 104 1.80 -0.81 5.52
CA THR A 104 1.50 -0.98 4.09
C THR A 104 2.55 -0.27 3.24
N ILE A 105 3.03 -0.97 2.21
CA ILE A 105 4.09 -0.51 1.32
C ILE A 105 3.62 -0.65 -0.13
N LEU A 106 3.76 0.42 -0.90
CA LEU A 106 3.76 0.36 -2.35
C LEU A 106 5.19 0.08 -2.80
N ALA A 107 5.40 -1.08 -3.42
CA ALA A 107 6.74 -1.59 -3.72
C ALA A 107 7.52 -0.73 -4.73
N GLY A 108 6.81 0.02 -5.57
CA GLY A 108 7.38 0.79 -6.69
C GLY A 108 7.29 0.03 -8.02
N PRO A 109 6.96 0.71 -9.13
CA PRO A 109 6.98 0.12 -10.46
C PRO A 109 8.40 0.18 -11.06
N ILE A 110 8.91 -0.93 -11.59
CA ILE A 110 10.20 -0.91 -12.32
C ILE A 110 10.14 0.03 -13.53
N GLY A 111 8.97 0.17 -14.16
CA GLY A 111 8.80 1.03 -15.33
C GLY A 111 7.35 1.44 -15.57
N THR A 112 7.11 2.75 -15.45
CA THR A 112 5.96 3.49 -15.99
C THR A 112 6.43 4.58 -16.96
N GLY A 113 7.74 4.82 -17.03
CA GLY A 113 8.35 5.87 -17.86
C GLY A 113 7.92 7.24 -17.36
N THR A 114 7.21 7.98 -18.21
CA THR A 114 6.53 9.25 -17.87
C THR A 114 5.01 9.16 -18.06
N GLY A 115 4.49 7.97 -18.38
CA GLY A 115 3.08 7.71 -18.69
C GLY A 115 2.26 7.45 -17.42
N TRP A 116 2.32 8.35 -16.45
CA TRP A 116 1.72 8.17 -15.14
C TRP A 116 0.19 8.03 -15.24
N PRO A 117 -0.39 6.97 -14.65
CA PRO A 117 -1.83 6.79 -14.66
C PRO A 117 -2.59 7.98 -14.06
N SER A 118 -2.00 8.74 -13.13
CA SER A 118 -2.62 9.96 -12.60
C SER A 118 -2.89 11.03 -13.67
N ALA A 119 -2.03 11.16 -14.68
CA ALA A 119 -2.18 12.17 -15.73
C ALA A 119 -3.42 11.93 -16.59
N VAL A 120 -3.81 10.67 -16.76
CA VAL A 120 -5.04 10.28 -17.47
C VAL A 120 -6.24 10.22 -16.54
N ARG A 121 -6.05 9.73 -15.31
CA ARG A 121 -7.13 9.58 -14.32
C ARG A 121 -7.55 10.90 -13.69
N GLY A 122 -6.67 11.90 -13.63
CA GLY A 122 -6.85 13.14 -12.88
C GLY A 122 -6.61 13.01 -11.37
N SER A 123 -6.14 11.84 -10.90
CA SER A 123 -5.82 11.58 -9.49
C SER A 123 -4.72 10.54 -9.33
N GLY A 124 -3.78 10.83 -8.42
CA GLY A 124 -2.72 9.92 -8.00
C GLY A 124 -3.19 8.95 -6.91
N ALA A 125 -2.24 8.21 -6.33
CA ALA A 125 -2.50 7.40 -5.16
C ALA A 125 -2.84 8.30 -3.96
N THR A 126 -4.06 8.17 -3.45
CA THR A 126 -4.61 8.98 -2.35
C THR A 126 -5.27 8.08 -1.33
N ILE A 127 -5.36 8.54 -0.08
CA ILE A 127 -6.00 7.76 0.99
C ILE A 127 -7.51 7.65 0.66
N PRO A 128 -8.07 6.42 0.58
CA PRO A 128 -9.50 6.24 0.41
C PRO A 128 -10.25 6.86 1.57
N ILE A 129 -11.39 7.50 1.32
CA ILE A 129 -12.18 8.20 2.36
C ILE A 129 -12.62 7.29 3.52
N SER A 130 -12.65 5.98 3.27
CA SER A 130 -13.04 4.96 4.23
C SER A 130 -11.88 4.52 5.12
N MET A 131 -10.70 5.14 5.00
CA MET A 131 -9.50 4.77 5.74
C MET A 131 -8.82 5.96 6.38
N GLU A 132 -8.01 5.69 7.40
CA GLU A 132 -7.03 6.63 7.93
C GLU A 132 -5.67 5.96 7.98
N LEU A 133 -4.68 6.67 7.44
CA LEU A 133 -3.29 6.24 7.38
C LEU A 133 -2.40 7.31 7.98
N GLN A 134 -1.32 6.87 8.61
CA GLN A 134 -0.16 7.70 8.88
C GLN A 134 0.90 7.41 7.81
N GLU A 135 0.99 8.29 6.80
CA GLU A 135 2.00 8.17 5.75
C GLU A 135 3.39 8.44 6.33
N ARG A 136 4.31 7.50 6.09
CA ARG A 136 5.74 7.71 6.32
C ARG A 136 6.34 8.35 5.09
N GLU A 137 6.02 7.79 3.93
CA GLU A 137 6.33 8.35 2.63
C GLU A 137 5.04 8.42 1.82
N HIS A 138 4.64 9.64 1.46
CA HIS A 138 3.55 9.84 0.53
C HIS A 138 3.86 9.12 -0.78
N PRO A 139 2.89 8.42 -1.42
CA PRO A 139 3.11 7.79 -2.70
C PRO A 139 3.64 8.77 -3.75
N ILE A 140 4.76 8.42 -4.37
CA ILE A 140 5.32 9.17 -5.49
C ILE A 140 5.27 8.36 -6.78
N GLU A 141 4.95 9.03 -7.87
CA GLU A 141 4.95 8.50 -9.22
C GLU A 141 6.34 8.61 -9.84
N ASN A 142 7.22 7.73 -9.36
CA ASN A 142 8.54 7.48 -9.92
C ASN A 142 8.69 6.00 -10.25
N ASN A 143 9.59 5.66 -11.17
CA ASN A 143 10.02 4.27 -11.29
C ASN A 143 10.79 3.92 -10.02
N GLY A 144 10.78 2.67 -9.60
CA GLY A 144 11.37 2.32 -8.33
C GLY A 144 11.14 0.88 -7.95
N PHE A 145 11.73 0.54 -6.81
CA PHE A 145 11.59 -0.75 -6.18
C PHE A 145 11.86 -0.60 -4.68
N SER A 146 11.53 -1.64 -3.92
CA SER A 146 11.81 -1.71 -2.49
C SER A 146 12.65 -2.94 -2.20
N ILE A 147 13.66 -2.80 -1.36
CA ILE A 147 14.43 -3.91 -0.79
C ILE A 147 13.99 -4.11 0.66
N LEU A 148 13.71 -5.36 1.01
CA LEU A 148 13.39 -5.76 2.38
C LEU A 148 14.46 -6.71 2.89
N ASP A 149 15.29 -6.22 3.81
CA ASP A 149 16.29 -7.01 4.52
C ASP A 149 15.63 -7.56 5.80
N ILE A 150 15.35 -8.87 5.82
CA ILE A 150 14.57 -9.54 6.87
C ILE A 150 15.50 -10.39 7.75
N ASP A 151 15.51 -10.11 9.06
CA ASP A 151 16.18 -10.93 10.07
C ASP A 151 15.15 -11.63 10.98
N SER A 152 15.54 -12.17 12.15
CA SER A 152 14.60 -12.86 13.03
C SER A 152 13.54 -11.94 13.64
N ASP A 153 13.89 -10.70 13.93
CA ASP A 153 13.11 -9.84 14.84
C ASP A 153 12.75 -8.49 14.21
N SER A 154 13.27 -8.22 13.01
CA SER A 154 13.05 -6.98 12.31
C SER A 154 13.09 -7.12 10.79
N ILE A 155 12.56 -6.11 10.13
CA ILE A 155 12.54 -5.95 8.69
C ILE A 155 13.04 -4.53 8.40
N GLN A 156 14.21 -4.40 7.77
CA GLN A 156 14.66 -3.13 7.23
C GLN A 156 14.11 -2.97 5.81
N VAL A 157 13.46 -1.84 5.55
CA VAL A 157 12.90 -1.48 4.25
C VAL A 157 13.71 -0.33 3.68
N LYS A 158 14.11 -0.44 2.42
CA LYS A 158 14.74 0.62 1.62
C LYS A 158 13.91 0.83 0.36
N GLN A 159 13.45 2.04 0.12
CA GLN A 159 12.67 2.39 -1.06
C GLN A 159 13.51 3.26 -1.99
N PHE A 160 13.54 2.87 -3.26
CA PHE A 160 14.33 3.52 -4.31
C PHE A 160 13.38 4.13 -5.33
N ALA A 161 13.74 5.28 -5.86
CA ALA A 161 12.94 6.00 -6.83
C ALA A 161 13.85 6.66 -7.88
N TRP A 162 13.44 6.58 -9.13
CA TRP A 162 14.16 7.09 -10.28
C TRP A 162 13.21 7.56 -11.39
N LEU A 163 13.58 8.65 -12.06
CA LEU A 163 12.93 9.18 -13.24
C LEU A 163 13.90 9.23 -14.41
N PRO A 164 13.43 9.02 -15.66
CA PRO A 164 14.28 9.14 -16.85
C PRO A 164 15.07 10.45 -16.96
N THR A 165 14.52 11.54 -16.41
CA THR A 165 15.17 12.86 -16.38
C THR A 165 16.42 12.93 -15.49
N GLN A 166 16.63 11.96 -14.60
CA GLN A 166 17.83 11.84 -13.77
C GLN A 166 19.00 11.16 -14.52
N GLY A 167 18.76 10.65 -15.73
CA GLY A 167 19.78 9.98 -16.55
C GLY A 167 20.04 8.54 -16.13
N LEU A 168 20.48 7.70 -17.08
CA LEU A 168 20.73 6.27 -16.85
C LEU A 168 21.90 6.03 -15.90
N ASP A 169 22.94 6.86 -15.97
CA ASP A 169 24.14 6.73 -15.12
C ASP A 169 23.82 6.82 -13.62
N SER A 170 22.73 7.50 -13.25
CA SER A 170 22.29 7.60 -11.85
C SER A 170 21.75 6.29 -11.26
N ILE A 171 21.39 5.31 -12.11
CA ILE A 171 20.87 4.02 -11.66
C ILE A 171 21.96 3.20 -10.96
N ASP A 172 23.20 3.27 -11.45
CA ASP A 172 24.33 2.49 -10.93
C ASP A 172 24.71 2.85 -9.49
N THR A 173 24.34 4.05 -9.04
CA THR A 173 24.62 4.58 -7.70
C THR A 173 23.34 5.05 -7.00
N LEU A 174 22.21 4.40 -7.30
CA LEU A 174 20.92 4.82 -6.77
C LEU A 174 20.88 4.60 -5.26
N GLU A 175 20.72 5.67 -4.49
CA GLU A 175 20.51 5.63 -3.05
C GLU A 175 19.01 5.55 -2.72
N PRO A 176 18.63 4.91 -1.60
CA PRO A 176 17.23 4.87 -1.21
C PRO A 176 16.76 6.26 -0.79
N PHE A 177 15.59 6.68 -1.28
CA PHE A 177 14.98 7.93 -0.83
C PHE A 177 14.33 7.79 0.55
N SER A 178 13.99 6.55 0.95
CA SER A 178 13.47 6.25 2.28
C SER A 178 14.07 4.96 2.82
N THR A 179 14.45 4.96 4.09
CA THR A 179 14.92 3.78 4.83
C THR A 179 14.29 3.75 6.21
N PHE A 180 13.67 2.64 6.58
CA PHE A 180 13.09 2.45 7.91
C PHE A 180 13.19 1.01 8.37
N ARG A 181 13.02 0.79 9.68
CA ARG A 181 13.03 -0.55 10.29
C ARG A 181 11.70 -0.80 10.98
N LEU A 182 11.15 -1.98 10.73
CA LEU A 182 9.99 -2.53 11.44
C LEU A 182 10.52 -3.53 12.46
N THR A 183 10.07 -3.42 13.70
CA THR A 183 10.44 -4.34 14.79
C THR A 183 9.18 -4.95 15.37
N ARG A 184 9.31 -6.17 15.88
CA ARG A 184 8.26 -6.82 16.67
C ARG A 184 8.04 -6.11 18.00
#